data_AF-A0A6H0UCB6-F1
#
_entry.id   AF-A0A6H0UCB6-F1
#
_cell.length_a   1.000
_cell.length_b   1.000
_cell.length_c   1.000
_cell.angle_alpha   90.00
_cell.angle_beta   90.00
_cell.angle_gamma   90.00
#
_symmetry.space_group_name_H-M   'P 1'
#
loop_
_entity.id
_entity.type
_entity.pdbx_description
1 polymer ?
#
loop_
_entity_poly.entity_id
_entity_poly.type
_entity_poly.pdbx_seq_one_letter_code
_entity_poly.pdbx_strand_id
1 'polypeptide(L)'
;MLKFVGWYMSIAFAILYAFQFLGMMAVGDYAMFVGMLFLTFMLIKDQKIKEMVASNVCLLIVILILWFSDDTFHYIQNTGMLLIFVGAMVIAELFGGFWGRKFARDHF
;
A
#
# COMPACT_ATOMS: atom_id res chain seq x y z
N MET A 1 -1.36 -3.22 17.30
CA MET A 1 -2.29 -3.63 16.23
C MET A 1 -3.32 -2.55 15.90
N LEU A 2 -4.30 -2.23 16.76
CA LEU A 2 -5.35 -1.23 16.41
C LEU A 2 -4.79 0.14 16.00
N LYS A 3 -3.81 0.66 16.76
CA LYS A 3 -3.12 1.93 16.43
C LYS A 3 -2.43 1.87 15.05
N PHE A 4 -1.75 0.77 14.75
CA PHE A 4 -1.06 0.57 13.48
C PHE A 4 -2.05 0.57 12.30
N VAL A 5 -3.14 -0.20 12.42
CA VAL A 5 -4.21 -0.27 11.42
C VAL A 5 -4.84 1.11 11.20
N GLY A 6 -5.15 1.83 12.28
CA GLY A 6 -5.71 3.18 12.19
C GLY A 6 -4.79 4.17 11.47
N TRP A 7 -3.48 4.17 11.80
CA TRP A 7 -2.49 4.98 11.12
C TRP A 7 -2.33 4.62 9.65
N TYR A 8 -2.22 3.32 9.36
CA TYR A 8 -2.10 2.82 7.99
C TYR A 8 -3.28 3.29 7.12
N MET A 9 -4.51 3.04 7.58
CA MET A 9 -5.71 3.40 6.83
C MET A 9 -5.83 4.92 6.65
N SER A 10 -5.55 5.69 7.71
CA SER A 10 -5.62 7.15 7.65
C SER A 10 -4.62 7.73 6.66
N ILE A 11 -3.37 7.23 6.67
CA ILE A 11 -2.32 7.69 5.76
C ILE A 11 -2.64 7.29 4.31
N ALA A 12 -3.07 6.05 4.08
CA ALA A 12 -3.45 5.57 2.74
C ALA A 12 -4.55 6.44 2.13
N PHE A 13 -5.65 6.68 2.86
CA PHE A 13 -6.74 7.52 2.36
C PHE A 13 -6.36 8.99 2.27
N ALA A 14 -5.52 9.51 3.16
CA ALA A 14 -5.04 10.89 3.07
C ALA A 14 -4.22 11.11 1.80
N ILE A 15 -3.32 10.18 1.45
CA ILE A 15 -2.55 10.20 0.20
C ILE A 15 -3.50 10.18 -0.99
N LEU A 16 -4.37 9.17 -1.06
CA LEU A 16 -5.30 9.00 -2.17
C LEU A 16 -6.19 10.24 -2.35
N TYR A 17 -6.73 10.78 -1.27
CA TYR A 17 -7.60 11.95 -1.30
C TYR A 17 -6.83 13.22 -1.72
N ALA A 18 -5.65 13.46 -1.14
CA ALA A 18 -4.85 14.64 -1.47
C ALA A 18 -4.44 14.67 -2.94
N PHE A 19 -3.96 13.55 -3.48
CA PHE A 19 -3.55 13.49 -4.88
C PHE A 19 -4.73 13.53 -5.85
N GLN A 20 -5.89 12.99 -5.47
CA GLN A 20 -7.10 13.15 -6.27
C GLN A 20 -7.60 14.60 -6.27
N PHE A 21 -7.59 15.27 -5.11
CA PHE A 21 -7.98 16.68 -5.00
C PHE A 21 -7.11 17.58 -5.89
N LEU A 22 -5.82 17.26 -6.03
CA LEU A 22 -4.89 17.95 -6.92
C LEU A 22 -5.03 17.56 -8.40
N GLY A 23 -5.92 16.63 -8.75
CA GLY A 23 -6.06 16.09 -10.11
C GLY A 23 -4.89 15.19 -10.55
N MET A 24 -4.06 14.74 -9.61
CA MET A 24 -2.82 14.00 -9.84
C MET A 24 -2.95 12.52 -9.44
N MET A 25 -4.01 11.84 -9.88
CA MET A 25 -4.32 10.47 -9.48
C MET A 25 -3.17 9.48 -9.77
N ALA A 26 -2.53 9.56 -10.93
CA ALA A 26 -1.38 8.70 -11.24
C ALA A 26 -0.24 8.85 -10.20
N VAL A 27 -0.02 10.07 -9.68
CA VAL A 27 0.98 10.32 -8.63
C VAL A 27 0.53 9.75 -7.29
N GLY A 28 -0.78 9.76 -7.00
CA GLY A 28 -1.36 9.07 -5.86
C GLY A 28 -1.08 7.56 -5.89
N ASP A 29 -1.23 6.92 -7.06
CA ASP A 29 -0.90 5.50 -7.23
C ASP A 29 0.58 5.21 -7.00
N TYR A 30 1.46 6.04 -7.56
CA TYR A 30 2.90 5.91 -7.34
C TYR A 30 3.27 6.14 -5.87
N ALA A 31 2.64 7.10 -5.19
CA ALA A 31 2.85 7.35 -3.77
C ALA A 31 2.43 6.15 -2.92
N MET A 32 1.29 5.53 -3.24
CA MET A 32 0.84 4.29 -2.60
C MET A 32 1.83 3.14 -2.84
N PHE A 33 2.31 2.97 -4.07
CA PHE A 33 3.30 1.96 -4.42
C PHE A 33 4.60 2.13 -3.63
N VAL A 34 5.17 3.34 -3.62
CA VAL A 34 6.42 3.64 -2.89
C VAL A 34 6.21 3.48 -1.39
N GLY A 35 5.08 3.94 -0.87
CA GLY A 35 4.70 3.79 0.53
C GLY A 35 4.64 2.32 0.95
N MET A 36 3.99 1.48 0.13
CA MET A 36 3.91 0.03 0.37
C MET A 36 5.27 -0.65 0.30
N LEU A 37 6.10 -0.32 -0.69
CA LEU A 37 7.45 -0.85 -0.80
C LEU A 37 8.27 -0.54 0.45
N PHE A 38 8.26 0.73 0.89
CA PHE A 38 8.98 1.18 2.07
C PHE A 38 8.44 0.53 3.35
N LEU A 39 7.12 0.47 3.51
CA LEU A 39 6.48 -0.14 4.67
C LEU A 39 6.83 -1.62 4.76
N THR A 40 6.67 -2.38 3.67
CA THR A 40 7.00 -3.81 3.64
C THR A 40 8.48 -4.05 3.93
N PHE A 41 9.36 -3.23 3.36
CA PHE A 41 10.78 -3.25 3.69
C PHE A 41 11.02 -3.08 5.20
N MET A 42 10.49 -2.02 5.80
CA MET A 42 10.67 -1.71 7.22
C MET A 42 10.12 -2.79 8.14
N LEU A 43 8.90 -3.27 7.86
CA LEU A 43 8.23 -4.29 8.69
C LEU A 43 8.98 -5.62 8.67
N ILE A 44 9.46 -6.04 7.49
CA ILE A 44 10.25 -7.27 7.37
C ILE A 44 11.63 -7.11 8.00
N LYS A 45 12.30 -5.97 7.78
CA LYS A 45 13.61 -5.68 8.38
C LYS A 45 13.54 -5.79 9.91
N ASP A 46 12.49 -5.24 10.51
CA ASP A 46 12.25 -5.25 11.96
C ASP A 46 11.60 -6.56 12.47
N GLN A 47 11.42 -7.58 11.63
CA GLN A 47 10.75 -8.85 11.98
C GLN A 47 9.30 -8.68 12.50
N LYS A 48 8.60 -7.61 12.11
CA LYS A 48 7.22 -7.30 12.49
C LYS A 48 6.20 -8.01 11.59
N ILE A 49 6.21 -9.34 11.64
CA ILE A 49 5.40 -10.19 10.75
C ILE A 49 3.90 -9.99 10.99
N LYS A 50 3.46 -9.76 12.23
CA LYS A 50 2.05 -9.54 12.57
C LYS A 50 1.52 -8.27 11.90
N GLU A 51 2.31 -7.19 11.94
CA GLU A 51 1.99 -5.92 11.32
C GLU A 51 2.00 -6.00 9.80
N MET A 52 2.88 -6.82 9.20
CA MET A 52 2.87 -7.08 7.76
C MET A 52 1.58 -7.79 7.32
N VAL A 53 1.14 -8.82 8.06
CA VAL A 53 -0.15 -9.48 7.76
C VAL A 53 -1.30 -8.47 7.89
N ALA A 54 -1.26 -7.62 8.91
CA ALA A 54 -2.27 -6.58 9.09
C ALA A 54 -2.26 -5.54 7.96
N SER A 55 -1.10 -5.10 7.47
CA SER A 55 -1.01 -4.15 6.35
C SER A 55 -1.59 -4.75 5.07
N ASN A 56 -1.33 -6.02 4.79
CA ASN A 56 -1.85 -6.69 3.59
C ASN A 56 -3.38 -6.83 3.64
N VAL A 57 -3.94 -7.14 4.81
CA VAL A 57 -5.40 -7.14 5.00
C VAL A 57 -5.99 -5.73 4.83
N CYS A 58 -5.33 -4.71 5.38
CA CYS A 58 -5.77 -3.33 5.20
C CYS A 58 -5.69 -2.88 3.74
N LEU A 59 -4.64 -3.27 3.01
CA LEU A 59 -4.48 -3.00 1.59
C LEU A 59 -5.61 -3.61 0.76
N LEU A 60 -5.99 -4.87 1.05
CA LEU A 60 -7.15 -5.50 0.42
C LEU A 60 -8.43 -4.69 0.64
N ILE A 61 -8.66 -4.21 1.87
CA ILE A 61 -9.81 -3.36 2.18
C ILE A 61 -9.76 -2.04 1.39
N VAL A 62 -8.59 -1.39 1.30
CA VAL A 62 -8.40 -0.17 0.52
C VAL A 62 -8.71 -0.42 -0.96
N ILE A 63 -8.20 -1.50 -1.55
CA ILE A 63 -8.46 -1.86 -2.95
C ILE A 63 -9.96 -2.10 -3.19
N LEU A 64 -10.63 -2.80 -2.28
CA LEU A 64 -12.08 -3.02 -2.37
C LEU A 64 -12.85 -1.70 -2.30
N ILE A 65 -12.48 -0.80 -1.39
CA ILE A 65 -13.10 0.51 -1.29
C ILE A 65 -12.88 1.31 -2.58
N LEU A 66 -11.66 1.32 -3.13
CA LEU A 66 -11.36 2.01 -4.38
C LEU A 66 -12.08 1.41 -5.59
N TRP A 67 -12.32 0.09 -5.59
CA TRP A 67 -13.07 -0.59 -6.65
C TRP A 67 -14.57 -0.28 -6.63
N PHE A 68 -15.16 -0.19 -5.44
CA PHE A 68 -16.60 0.10 -5.27
C PHE A 68 -16.90 1.59 -5.14
N SER A 69 -15.89 2.44 -5.06
CA SER A 69 -16.08 3.88 -5.00
C SER A 69 -16.14 4.44 -6.40
N ASP A 70 -17.35 4.83 -6.82
CA ASP A 70 -17.54 5.56 -8.08
C ASP A 70 -17.60 7.09 -7.84
N ASP A 71 -18.08 7.52 -6.67
CA ASP A 71 -18.32 8.95 -6.39
C ASP A 71 -17.21 9.63 -5.57
N THR A 72 -16.50 8.88 -4.71
CA THR A 72 -15.55 9.47 -3.75
C THR A 72 -14.11 9.32 -4.21
N PHE A 73 -13.74 8.17 -4.75
CA PHE A 73 -12.40 7.90 -5.26
C PHE A 73 -12.43 7.43 -6.70
N HIS A 74 -11.72 8.11 -7.59
CA HIS A 74 -11.79 7.84 -9.04
C HIS A 74 -10.56 7.07 -9.56
N TYR A 75 -9.87 6.34 -8.69
CA TYR A 75 -8.62 5.66 -9.00
C TYR A 75 -8.81 4.39 -9.83
N ILE A 76 -9.85 3.59 -9.54
CA ILE A 76 -10.06 2.30 -10.20
C ILE A 76 -11.41 2.30 -10.91
N GLN A 77 -11.40 2.72 -12.18
CA GLN A 77 -12.62 2.85 -12.98
C GLN A 77 -12.94 1.63 -13.86
N ASN A 78 -11.97 0.72 -14.01
CA ASN A 78 -12.14 -0.47 -14.82
C ASN A 78 -11.23 -1.61 -14.34
N THR A 79 -11.52 -2.82 -14.82
CA THR A 79 -10.76 -4.03 -14.48
C THR A 79 -9.29 -3.95 -14.87
N GLY A 80 -8.95 -3.21 -15.93
CA GLY A 80 -7.56 -3.02 -16.35
C GLY A 80 -6.74 -2.23 -15.33
N MET A 81 -7.29 -1.12 -14.83
CA MET A 81 -6.67 -0.31 -13.77
C MET A 81 -6.55 -1.10 -12.47
N LEU A 82 -7.56 -1.89 -12.11
CA LEU A 82 -7.50 -2.78 -10.94
C LEU A 82 -6.30 -3.73 -11.03
N LEU A 83 -6.13 -4.39 -12.18
CA LEU A 83 -5.03 -5.34 -12.39
C LEU A 83 -3.66 -4.65 -12.33
N ILE A 84 -3.53 -3.45 -12.88
CA ILE A 84 -2.30 -2.67 -12.82
C ILE A 84 -2.00 -2.28 -11.37
N PHE A 85 -3.00 -1.78 -10.63
CA PHE A 85 -2.84 -1.37 -9.24
C PHE A 85 -2.46 -2.56 -8.35
N VAL A 86 -3.20 -3.66 -8.43
CA VAL A 86 -2.91 -4.90 -7.68
C VAL A 86 -1.53 -5.44 -8.06
N GLY A 87 -1.20 -5.50 -9.36
CA GLY A 87 0.11 -5.93 -9.84
C GLY A 87 1.24 -5.08 -9.27
N ALA A 88 1.09 -3.75 -9.27
CA ALA A 88 2.05 -2.83 -8.67
C ALA A 88 2.22 -3.10 -7.16
N MET A 89 1.13 -3.27 -6.42
CA MET A 89 1.20 -3.55 -4.98
C MET A 89 1.89 -4.88 -4.68
N VAL A 90 1.58 -5.95 -5.43
CA VAL A 90 2.24 -7.26 -5.29
C VAL A 90 3.75 -7.14 -5.56
N ILE A 91 4.13 -6.40 -6.60
CA ILE A 91 5.54 -6.13 -6.90
C ILE A 91 6.20 -5.38 -5.74
N ALA A 92 5.56 -4.33 -5.22
CA ALA A 92 6.07 -3.56 -4.08
C ALA A 92 6.34 -4.45 -2.86
N GLU A 93 5.40 -5.35 -2.53
CA GLU A 93 5.56 -6.28 -1.41
C GLU A 93 6.69 -7.28 -1.63
N LEU A 94 6.81 -7.85 -2.83
CA LEU A 94 7.88 -8.81 -3.15
C LEU A 94 9.26 -8.16 -3.07
N PHE A 95 9.43 -6.97 -3.65
CA PHE A 95 10.69 -6.24 -3.61
C PHE A 95 11.01 -5.75 -2.20
N GLY A 96 10.04 -5.12 -1.52
CA GLY A 96 10.21 -4.67 -0.14
C GLY A 96 10.57 -5.83 0.80
N GLY A 97 9.88 -6.97 0.68
CA GLY A 97 10.14 -8.15 1.48
C GLY A 97 11.45 -8.87 1.12
N PHE A 98 11.87 -8.87 -0.15
CA PHE A 98 13.18 -9.39 -0.55
C PHE A 98 14.31 -8.55 0.06
N TRP A 99 14.24 -7.22 -0.09
CA TRP A 99 15.23 -6.31 0.47
C TRP A 99 15.23 -6.36 2.00
N GLY A 100 14.06 -6.30 2.63
CA GLY A 100 13.94 -6.35 4.09
C GLY A 100 14.59 -7.61 4.66
N ARG A 101 14.40 -8.77 4.02
CA ARG A 101 15.02 -10.05 4.44
C ARG A 101 16.53 -10.09 4.23
N LYS A 102 17.04 -9.40 3.21
CA LYS A 102 18.48 -9.30 2.94
C LYS A 102 19.14 -8.44 4.02
N PHE A 103 18.62 -7.23 4.23
CA PHE A 103 19.15 -6.31 5.25
C PHE A 103 18.95 -6.81 6.68
N ALA A 104 17.88 -7.56 6.98
CA ALA A 104 17.73 -8.21 8.28
C ALA A 104 18.82 -9.25 8.56
N ARG A 105 19.36 -9.91 7.53
CA ARG A 105 20.44 -10.89 7.65
C ARG A 105 21.82 -10.26 7.77
N ASP A 106 22.02 -9.09 7.18
CA ASP A 106 23.31 -8.37 7.18
C ASP A 106 23.61 -7.65 8.52
N HIS A 107 22.70 -7.72 9.50
CA HIS A 107 22.88 -7.17 10.85
C HIS A 107 23.46 -8.17 11.89
N PHE A 108 23.93 -9.34 11.46
CA PHE A 108 24.62 -10.33 12.29
C PHE A 108 26.04 -10.61 11.81
#